data_AF-A0A1V3KXC3-F1
#
_entry.id   AF-A0A1V3KXC3-F1
#
_cell.length_a   1.000
_cell.length_b   1.000
_cell.length_c   1.000
_cell.angle_alpha   90.00
_cell.angle_beta   90.00
_cell.angle_gamma   90.00
#
_symmetry.space_group_name_H-M   'P 1'
#
loop_
_entity.id
_entity.type
_entity.pdbx_description
1 polymer ?
#
loop_
_entity_poly.entity_id
_entity_poly.type
_entity_poly.pdbx_seq_one_letter_code
_entity_poly.pdbx_strand_id
1 'polypeptide(L)' 'MKRKFKQWLIGLNEEMINELGIDEIVSCLDDDLNIIHGNEEEHKILDNFIHIFEKNKRG' A
#
# COMPACT_ATOMS: atom_id res chain seq x y z
N MET A 1 -3.71 4.31 -10.37
CA MET A 1 -4.28 4.08 -9.02
C MET A 1 -3.29 4.36 -7.89
N LYS A 2 -2.01 4.05 -8.10
CA LYS A 2 -0.88 4.27 -7.19
C LYS A 2 -0.85 5.62 -6.45
N ARG A 3 -1.05 6.75 -7.14
CA ARG A 3 -1.07 8.08 -6.50
C ARG A 3 -2.12 8.22 -5.40
N LYS A 4 -3.33 7.65 -5.59
CA LYS A 4 -4.41 7.69 -4.60
C LYS A 4 -4.10 6.81 -3.40
N PHE A 5 -3.51 5.64 -3.66
CA PHE A 5 -3.03 4.74 -2.61
C PHE A 5 -1.93 5.38 -1.77
N LYS A 6 -0.94 6.03 -2.40
CA LYS A 6 0.11 6.79 -1.69
C LYS A 6 -0.49 7.85 -0.77
N GLN A 7 -1.46 8.63 -1.25
CA GLN A 7 -2.17 9.63 -0.44
C GLN A 7 -2.95 9.00 0.72
N TRP A 8 -3.57 7.84 0.50
CA TRP A 8 -4.29 7.11 1.54
C TRP A 8 -3.35 6.56 2.62
N LEU A 9 -2.18 6.03 2.24
CA LEU A 9 -1.14 5.61 3.18
C LEU A 9 -0.64 6.77 4.05
N ILE A 10 -0.44 7.95 3.47
CA ILE A 10 -0.09 9.18 4.23
C ILE A 10 -1.19 9.50 5.26
N GLY A 11 -2.46 9.34 4.88
CA GLY A 11 -3.61 9.64 5.74
C GLY A 11 -3.86 8.63 6.85
N LEU A 12 -3.37 7.39 6.72
CA LEU A 12 -3.50 6.36 7.76
C LEU A 12 -2.72 6.70 9.04
N ASN A 13 -1.62 7.46 8.91
CA ASN A 13 -0.74 7.84 10.03
C ASN A 13 -0.40 6.66 10.97
N GLU A 14 -0.21 5.47 10.38
CA GLU A 14 0.15 4.22 11.07
C GLU A 14 1.66 4.21 11.34
N GLU A 15 2.05 3.86 12.57
CA GLU A 15 3.45 3.80 13.01
C GLU A 15 4.29 2.86 12.12
N MET A 16 3.70 1.75 11.69
CA MET A 16 4.31 0.78 10.78
C MET A 16 4.65 1.37 9.39
N ILE A 17 3.82 2.28 8.88
CA ILE A 17 4.06 2.95 7.59
C ILE A 17 5.20 3.97 7.72
N ASN A 18 5.33 4.59 8.89
CA ASN A 18 6.41 5.52 9.20
C ASN A 18 7.77 4.79 9.34
N GLU A 19 7.78 3.54 9.81
CA GLU A 19 9.01 2.74 9.89
C GLU A 19 9.45 2.17 8.53
N LEU A 20 8.54 1.62 7.73
CA LEU A 20 8.87 1.08 6.41
C LEU A 20 9.10 2.16 5.34
N GLY A 21 8.50 3.33 5.50
CA GLY A 21 8.54 4.39 4.51
C GLY A 21 7.55 4.15 3.36
N ILE A 22 6.73 5.17 3.09
CA ILE A 22 5.68 5.12 2.06
C ILE A 22 6.27 4.88 0.66
N ASP A 23 7.46 5.42 0.38
CA ASP A 23 8.10 5.28 -0.91
C ASP A 23 8.61 3.85 -1.18
N GLU A 24 9.04 3.10 -0.15
CA GLU A 24 9.38 1.67 -0.30
C GLU A 24 8.14 0.84 -0.60
N ILE A 25 7.07 1.02 0.19
CA ILE A 25 5.78 0.33 -0.01
C ILE A 25 5.25 0.58 -1.43
N VAL A 26 5.31 1.83 -1.90
CA VAL A 26 4.84 2.21 -3.23
C VAL A 26 5.80 1.71 -4.33
N SER A 27 7.09 1.53 -4.05
CA SER A 27 8.05 0.97 -5.00
C SER A 27 7.76 -0.50 -5.32
N CYS A 28 7.18 -1.24 -4.38
CA CYS A 28 6.78 -2.65 -4.57
C CYS A 28 5.53 -2.83 -5.45
N LEU A 29 4.85 -1.75 -5.80
CA LEU A 29 3.60 -1.77 -6.57
C LEU A 29 3.79 -1.13 -7.95
N ASP A 30 2.97 -1.51 -8.93
CA ASP A 30 2.84 -0.79 -10.20
C ASP A 30 1.83 0.37 -10.10
N ASP A 31 1.50 0.99 -11.24
CA ASP A 31 0.52 2.08 -11.29
C ASP A 31 -0.92 1.64 -10.97
N ASP A 32 -1.24 0.36 -11.15
CA ASP A 32 -2.54 -0.28 -10.95
C ASP A 32 -2.66 -1.02 -9.61
N LEU A 33 -1.65 -0.91 -8.74
CA LEU A 33 -1.55 -1.58 -7.43
C LEU A 33 -1.28 -3.10 -7.52
N ASN A 34 -0.77 -3.59 -8.64
CA ASN A 34 -0.26 -4.94 -8.70
C ASN A 34 1.12 -5.00 -8.01
N ILE A 35 1.34 -6.04 -7.22
CA ILE A 35 2.62 -6.24 -6.54
C ILE A 35 3.64 -6.74 -7.56
N ILE A 36 4.69 -5.96 -7.79
CA ILE A 36 5.75 -6.24 -8.77
C ILE A 36 7.05 -6.70 -8.12
N HIS A 37 7.24 -6.41 -6.83
CA HIS A 37 8.41 -6.79 -6.05
C HIS A 37 8.05 -7.05 -4.58
N GLY A 38 8.77 -7.98 -3.94
CA GLY A 38 8.61 -8.33 -2.53
C GLY A 38 8.66 -9.84 -2.29
N ASN A 39 8.87 -10.24 -1.06
CA ASN A 39 8.77 -11.63 -0.60
C ASN A 39 7.32 -12.01 -0.26
N GLU A 40 7.07 -13.28 0.10
CA GLU A 40 5.71 -13.76 0.44
C GLU A 40 5.05 -13.02 1.61
N GLU A 41 5.82 -12.58 2.61
CA GLU A 41 5.28 -11.84 3.75
C GLU A 41 4.94 -10.40 3.37
N GLU A 42 5.82 -9.73 2.63
CA GLU A 42 5.57 -8.40 2.06
C GLU A 42 4.34 -8.43 1.15
N HIS A 43 4.19 -9.48 0.33
CA HIS A 43 3.02 -9.68 -0.50
C HIS A 43 1.73 -9.72 0.32
N LYS A 44 1.70 -10.49 1.42
CA LYS A 44 0.50 -10.58 2.27
C LYS A 44 0.15 -9.24 2.91
N ILE A 45 1.16 -8.49 3.36
CA ILE A 45 0.97 -7.17 3.98
C ILE A 45 0.43 -6.18 2.93
N LEU A 46 1.05 -6.11 1.75
CA LEU A 46 0.63 -5.24 0.66
C LEU A 46 -0.77 -5.57 0.16
N ASP A 47 -1.09 -6.85 -0.01
CA ASP A 47 -2.41 -7.32 -0.43
C ASP A 47 -3.50 -6.89 0.56
N ASN A 48 -3.22 -7.01 1.87
CA ASN A 48 -4.13 -6.52 2.91
C ASN A 48 -4.33 -5.00 2.84
N PHE A 49 -3.26 -4.21 2.67
CA PHE A 49 -3.39 -2.75 2.51
C PHE A 49 -4.20 -2.37 1.27
N ILE A 50 -3.96 -3.03 0.13
CA ILE A 50 -4.72 -2.80 -1.11
C ILE A 50 -6.19 -3.14 -0.89
N HIS A 51 -6.48 -4.28 -0.26
CA HIS A 51 -7.85 -4.70 0.04
C HIS A 51 -8.59 -3.69 0.93
N ILE A 52 -7.93 -3.20 1.99
CA ILE A 52 -8.49 -2.18 2.88
C ILE A 52 -8.72 -0.87 2.12
N PHE A 53 -7.78 -0.45 1.27
CA PHE A 53 -7.93 0.74 0.43
C PHE A 53 -9.12 0.64 -0.53
N GLU A 54 -9.27 -0.49 -1.21
CA GLU A 54 -10.39 -0.73 -2.12
C GLU A 54 -11.74 -0.78 -1.40
N LYS A 55 -11.77 -1.35 -0.20
CA LYS A 55 -12.96 -1.38 0.65
C LYS A 55 -13.38 0.03 1.09
N ASN A 56 -12.42 0.86 1.52
CA ASN A 56 -12.68 2.24 1.93
C ASN A 56 -13.15 3.12 0.76
N LYS A 57 -12.77 2.81 -0.49
CA LYS A 57 -13.24 3.53 -1.67
C LYS A 57 -14.73 3.33 -1.97
N ARG A 58 -15.36 2.27 -1.44
CA ARG A 58 -16.79 1.95 -1.61
C ARG A 58 -17.69 2.45 -0.47
N GLY A 59 -17.12 3.09 0.55
CA GLY A 59 -17.84 3.69 1.67
C GLY A 59 -18.29 5.11 1.41
#